data_AF-A0A914LQL0-F1
#
_entry.id   AF-A0A914LQL0-F1
#
_cell.length_a   1.000
_cell.length_b   1.000
_cell.length_c   1.000
_cell.angle_alpha   90.00
_cell.angle_beta   90.00
_cell.angle_gamma   90.00
#
_symmetry.space_group_name_H-M   'P 1'
#
loop_
_entity.id
_entity.type
_entity.pdbx_description
1 polymer ?
#
loop_
_entity_poly.entity_id
_entity_poly.type
_entity_poly.pdbx_seq_one_letter_code
_entity_poly.pdbx_strand_id
1 'polypeptide(L)'
;MGLLRRLEEKRRRQFPSALQLIAAQQRNRSTSPRKVFGQKTAEIVSGSRSRSPAKKQQQQWAKTLDYLQPQCRLEGCSAAILVEDVRFLVCKHQLSHSSDFFRALFLKSHALPMEGVRHLREDEYLIQVSSLRHPPQALQFQWFLETTVPSPMLRDISDDLLETCMRLCKRFAARGLEMRCTKFIKERVESKPPLMALCWLNWSFKHHFHRSVQEACLPVVARLSLLELEKHRQMLPEAVFADLLAMKLRTAYQQVFNKNCGKS
;
A
#
# COMPACT_ATOMS: atom_id res chain seq x y z
N MET A 1 37.31 -28.15 0.27
CA MET A 1 38.58 -27.45 0.00
C MET A 1 38.21 -26.12 -0.63
N GLY A 2 38.07 -25.02 0.10
CA GLY A 2 39.00 -24.49 1.07
C GLY A 2 39.39 -23.10 0.58
N LEU A 3 39.44 -22.13 1.49
CA LEU A 3 39.66 -20.68 1.30
C LEU A 3 38.34 -19.89 1.11
N LEU A 4 37.83 -19.05 2.00
CA LEU A 4 38.38 -18.44 3.20
C LEU A 4 37.21 -18.04 4.13
N ARG A 5 36.72 -19.00 4.92
CA ARG A 5 36.39 -18.74 6.33
C ARG A 5 37.74 -18.58 7.04
N ARG A 6 38.23 -17.35 7.13
CA ARG A 6 39.28 -16.91 8.05
C ARG A 6 39.28 -15.39 7.96
N LEU A 7 38.63 -14.77 8.94
CA LEU A 7 39.07 -13.56 9.66
C LEU A 7 37.85 -12.98 10.39
N GLU A 8 37.27 -13.79 11.26
CA GLU A 8 36.69 -13.26 12.49
C GLU A 8 37.86 -12.77 13.37
N GLU A 9 37.70 -11.57 13.89
CA GLU A 9 38.04 -11.25 15.28
C GLU A 9 39.54 -11.07 15.64
N LYS A 10 39.98 -9.81 15.65
CA LYS A 10 40.78 -9.14 16.71
C LYS A 10 41.72 -8.06 16.15
N ARG A 11 41.31 -6.80 16.29
CA ARG A 11 42.19 -5.80 16.91
C ARG A 11 41.35 -4.72 17.62
N ARG A 12 41.04 -5.00 18.89
CA ARG A 12 40.76 -3.97 19.90
C ARG A 12 42.06 -3.20 20.18
N ARG A 13 41.88 -1.92 20.57
CA ARG A 13 42.64 -1.09 21.55
C ARG A 13 43.01 0.28 20.95
N GLN A 14 42.35 1.35 21.43
CA GLN A 14 42.85 2.32 22.44
C GLN A 14 43.56 3.50 21.72
N PHE A 15 43.38 4.79 22.01
CA PHE A 15 42.76 5.53 23.12
C PHE A 15 42.62 7.05 22.72
N PRO A 16 42.24 8.02 23.58
CA PRO A 16 41.27 9.08 23.30
C PRO A 16 41.84 10.52 23.45
N SER A 17 40.94 11.53 23.58
CA SER A 17 41.13 12.95 23.99
C SER A 17 40.75 13.92 22.86
N ALA A 18 39.96 14.99 23.05
CA ALA A 18 39.91 15.90 24.18
C ALA A 18 38.51 16.50 24.39
N LEU A 19 38.31 17.06 25.60
CA LEU A 19 37.21 17.92 26.06
C LEU A 19 36.09 17.24 26.87
N GLN A 20 36.49 16.59 27.96
CA GLN A 20 35.97 16.98 29.27
C GLN A 20 37.15 17.45 30.11
N LEU A 21 37.13 18.72 30.55
CA LEU A 21 37.71 19.23 31.80
C LEU A 21 37.64 20.76 31.79
N ILE A 22 36.53 21.33 32.25
CA ILE A 22 36.54 22.27 33.38
C ILE A 22 35.34 21.91 34.24
N ALA A 23 35.64 21.25 35.36
CA ALA A 23 34.73 20.90 36.42
C ALA A 23 34.58 22.08 37.38
N ALA A 24 33.37 22.16 37.98
CA ALA A 24 33.13 22.61 39.34
C ALA A 24 33.41 24.11 39.62
N GLN A 25 32.72 24.85 40.50
CA GLN A 25 32.07 24.43 41.73
C GLN A 25 31.41 25.69 42.36
N GLN A 26 30.36 25.46 43.18
CA GLN A 26 29.84 26.33 44.26
C GLN A 26 28.84 27.43 43.90
N ARG A 27 27.80 27.76 44.69
CA ARG A 27 27.14 27.23 45.91
C ARG A 27 25.95 28.19 46.19
N ASN A 28 24.91 27.70 46.90
CA ASN A 28 23.99 28.48 47.77
C ASN A 28 23.03 29.46 47.07
N ARG A 29 21.78 29.74 47.50
CA ARG A 29 20.97 29.44 48.69
C ARG A 29 19.53 29.97 48.45
N SER A 30 18.51 29.28 49.00
CA SER A 30 17.23 29.75 49.63
C SER A 30 16.40 30.89 48.99
N THR A 31 15.05 30.88 48.95
CA THR A 31 14.15 30.97 50.13
C THR A 31 12.68 30.63 49.78
N SER A 32 12.02 29.85 50.65
CA SER A 32 10.56 29.82 50.85
C SER A 32 10.09 31.07 51.62
N PRO A 33 8.79 31.37 51.65
CA PRO A 33 8.10 31.27 52.93
C PRO A 33 6.73 30.58 52.89
N ARG A 34 6.48 29.81 53.94
CA ARG A 34 5.23 29.12 54.32
C ARG A 34 4.58 29.92 55.46
N LYS A 35 3.25 29.96 55.55
CA LYS A 35 2.41 30.05 56.78
C LYS A 35 0.96 29.66 56.39
N VAL A 36 0.25 28.63 56.91
CA VAL A 36 -0.18 28.27 58.29
C VAL A 36 -1.25 29.28 58.79
N PHE A 37 -2.49 29.00 59.25
CA PHE A 37 -3.26 27.82 59.70
C PHE A 37 -4.75 28.22 59.95
N GLY A 38 -5.68 27.24 60.12
CA GLY A 38 -6.98 27.38 60.84
C GLY A 38 -8.12 26.51 60.25
N GLN A 39 -8.35 25.25 60.70
CA GLN A 39 -9.39 24.77 61.66
C GLN A 39 -10.85 25.10 61.29
N LYS A 40 -11.91 24.27 61.33
CA LYS A 40 -12.35 22.91 61.77
C LYS A 40 -13.72 22.66 61.05
N THR A 41 -14.19 21.46 60.67
CA THR A 41 -14.93 20.42 61.45
C THR A 41 -15.19 19.19 60.53
N ALA A 42 -14.84 17.94 60.91
CA ALA A 42 -15.73 16.81 61.34
C ALA A 42 -17.06 16.70 60.53
N GLU A 43 -17.47 15.61 59.87
CA GLU A 43 -17.65 14.18 60.27
C GLU A 43 -17.66 13.24 59.01
N ILE A 44 -16.91 12.12 58.96
CA ILE A 44 -17.28 10.70 59.20
C ILE A 44 -18.19 10.01 58.14
N VAL A 45 -17.52 9.16 57.33
CA VAL A 45 -17.90 7.80 56.85
C VAL A 45 -19.09 7.64 55.90
N SER A 46 -18.81 7.19 54.66
CA SER A 46 -19.09 5.81 54.25
C SER A 46 -18.54 5.54 52.85
N GLY A 47 -17.97 4.36 52.68
CA GLY A 47 -17.27 3.95 51.47
C GLY A 47 -18.17 3.85 50.24
N SER A 48 -17.63 4.30 49.12
CA SER A 48 -17.89 3.65 47.83
C SER A 48 -16.62 3.75 47.01
N ARG A 49 -15.74 2.75 47.19
CA ARG A 49 -14.78 2.37 46.15
C ARG A 49 -15.58 1.82 44.99
N SER A 50 -16.16 2.70 44.18
CA SER A 50 -16.65 2.35 42.85
C SER A 50 -15.41 2.04 41.99
N ARG A 51 -14.94 0.80 42.08
CA ARG A 51 -14.19 0.15 41.01
C ARG A 51 -15.14 0.05 39.82
N SER A 52 -15.28 1.14 39.07
CA SER A 52 -15.88 1.08 37.75
C SER A 52 -14.86 0.40 36.83
N PRO A 53 -15.14 -0.79 36.27
CA PRO A 53 -14.34 -1.32 35.19
C PRO A 53 -14.73 -0.57 33.90
N ALA A 54 -14.32 0.70 33.80
CA ALA A 54 -14.48 1.51 32.60
C ALA A 54 -13.36 1.24 31.57
N LYS A 55 -12.69 0.08 31.67
CA LYS A 55 -12.08 -0.61 30.53
C LYS A 55 -13.13 -1.53 29.91
N LYS A 56 -14.17 -0.98 29.28
CA LYS A 56 -15.00 -1.73 28.35
C LYS A 56 -14.97 -1.04 26.99
N GLN A 57 -14.12 -1.60 26.14
CA GLN A 57 -14.17 -1.52 24.68
C GLN A 57 -14.04 -0.15 24.04
N GLN A 58 -12.98 0.59 24.40
CA GLN A 58 -12.31 1.34 23.35
C GLN A 58 -11.62 0.27 22.50
N GLN A 59 -12.15 0.00 21.32
CA GLN A 59 -11.52 -0.89 20.35
C GLN A 59 -10.18 -0.24 19.99
N GLN A 60 -9.12 -0.62 20.71
CA GLN A 60 -7.80 -0.04 20.58
C GLN A 60 -7.21 -0.56 19.28
N TRP A 61 -7.44 0.18 18.20
CA TRP A 61 -6.68 0.05 16.98
C TRP A 61 -5.20 0.27 17.31
N ALA A 62 -4.32 -0.52 16.70
CA ALA A 62 -2.89 -0.44 16.96
C ALA A 62 -2.29 0.87 16.39
N LYS A 63 -2.86 1.36 15.29
CA LYS A 63 -2.41 2.56 14.60
C LYS A 63 -3.56 3.33 13.96
N THR A 64 -3.54 4.66 14.05
CA THR A 64 -4.41 5.55 13.27
C THR A 64 -3.57 6.33 12.28
N LEU A 65 -4.00 6.33 11.03
CA LEU A 65 -3.44 7.13 9.95
C LEU A 65 -4.46 8.19 9.56
N ASP A 66 -4.03 9.45 9.58
CA ASP A 66 -4.88 10.59 9.32
C ASP A 66 -4.60 11.19 7.94
N TYR A 67 -5.59 11.09 7.05
CA TYR A 67 -5.57 11.66 5.70
C TYR A 67 -6.53 12.85 5.58
N LEU A 68 -7.11 13.33 6.69
CA LEU A 68 -8.02 14.46 6.69
C LEU A 68 -7.25 15.77 6.52
N GLN A 69 -7.79 16.62 5.65
CA GLN A 69 -7.44 18.04 5.67
C GLN A 69 -8.12 18.73 6.87
N PRO A 70 -7.55 19.83 7.39
CA PRO A 70 -8.13 20.54 8.53
C PRO A 70 -9.60 20.93 8.33
N GLN A 71 -9.98 21.29 7.09
CA GLN A 71 -11.34 21.67 6.72
C GLN A 71 -12.34 20.52 6.91
N CYS A 72 -11.91 19.28 6.68
CA CYS A 72 -12.80 18.12 6.81
C CYS A 72 -13.30 17.89 8.24
N ARG A 73 -12.54 18.36 9.23
CA ARG A 73 -12.93 18.26 10.65
C ARG A 73 -13.98 19.30 11.05
N LEU A 74 -14.06 20.42 10.32
CA LEU A 74 -15.03 21.49 10.57
C LEU A 74 -16.36 21.21 9.88
N GLU A 75 -16.32 20.64 8.67
CA GLU A 75 -17.51 20.36 7.86
C GLU A 75 -18.20 19.02 8.19
N GLY A 76 -17.59 18.18 9.03
CA GLY A 76 -18.13 16.85 9.36
C GLY A 76 -18.08 15.85 8.20
N CYS A 77 -17.27 16.09 7.17
CA CYS A 77 -17.15 15.22 6.00
C CYS A 77 -16.12 14.07 6.18
N SER A 78 -15.83 13.68 7.42
CA SER A 78 -14.87 12.62 7.76
C SER A 78 -15.52 11.24 7.85
N ALA A 79 -14.81 10.21 7.43
CA ALA A 79 -15.14 8.81 7.71
C ALA A 79 -13.92 8.05 8.24
N ALA A 80 -14.17 7.02 9.05
CA ALA A 80 -13.15 6.08 9.50
C ALA A 80 -13.29 4.75 8.77
N ILE A 81 -12.24 4.34 8.08
CA ILE A 81 -12.14 3.03 7.45
C ILE A 81 -11.20 2.18 8.30
N LEU A 82 -11.68 1.04 8.75
CA LEU A 82 -10.91 0.07 9.51
C LEU A 82 -10.46 -1.04 8.56
N VAL A 83 -9.16 -1.31 8.55
CA VAL A 83 -8.55 -2.40 7.81
C VAL A 83 -7.62 -3.12 8.78
N GLU A 84 -7.90 -4.39 9.05
CA GLU A 84 -7.19 -5.17 10.08
C GLU A 84 -7.23 -4.43 11.44
N ASP A 85 -6.07 -4.08 11.99
CA ASP A 85 -5.89 -3.35 13.25
C ASP A 85 -5.57 -1.86 13.07
N VAL A 86 -5.69 -1.34 11.84
CA VAL A 86 -5.37 0.05 11.48
C VAL A 86 -6.62 0.84 11.13
N ARG A 87 -6.73 2.04 11.71
CA ARG A 87 -7.81 3.01 11.44
C ARG A 87 -7.32 4.10 10.49
N PHE A 88 -8.05 4.31 9.40
CA PHE A 88 -7.79 5.33 8.40
C PHE A 88 -8.86 6.42 8.50
N LEU A 89 -8.47 7.65 8.83
CA LEU A 89 -9.36 8.80 8.77
C LEU A 89 -9.28 9.44 7.39
N VAL A 90 -10.41 9.51 6.68
CA VAL A 90 -10.47 9.94 5.28
C VAL A 90 -11.61 10.93 5.04
N CYS A 91 -11.45 11.80 4.04
CA CYS A 91 -12.50 12.70 3.60
C CYS A 91 -13.49 11.95 2.70
N LYS A 92 -14.78 11.92 3.05
CA LYS A 92 -15.85 11.27 2.29
C LYS A 92 -15.92 11.80 0.86
N HIS A 93 -15.81 13.12 0.68
CA HIS A 93 -15.92 13.76 -0.62
C HIS A 93 -14.76 13.36 -1.55
N GLN A 94 -13.51 13.46 -1.07
CA GLN A 94 -12.34 13.12 -1.87
C GLN A 94 -12.35 11.64 -2.27
N LEU A 95 -12.65 10.75 -1.32
CA LEU A 95 -12.64 9.32 -1.60
C LEU A 95 -13.83 8.89 -2.48
N SER A 96 -15.01 9.53 -2.34
CA SER A 96 -16.15 9.34 -3.26
C SER A 96 -15.88 9.82 -4.68
N HIS A 97 -15.10 10.90 -4.80
CA HIS A 97 -14.69 11.42 -6.10
C HIS A 97 -13.71 10.46 -6.78
N SER A 98 -12.74 9.93 -6.02
CA SER A 98 -11.72 9.02 -6.56
C SER A 98 -12.22 7.59 -6.79
N SER A 99 -13.33 7.17 -6.17
CA SER A 99 -13.82 5.78 -6.21
C SER A 99 -15.34 5.70 -6.20
N ASP A 100 -15.90 5.03 -7.21
CA ASP A 100 -17.33 4.75 -7.31
C ASP A 100 -17.81 3.83 -6.18
N PHE A 101 -16.95 2.92 -5.72
CA PHE A 101 -17.21 2.03 -4.58
C PHE A 101 -17.42 2.84 -3.29
N PHE A 102 -16.51 3.75 -2.96
CA PHE A 102 -16.61 4.56 -1.75
C PHE A 102 -17.73 5.58 -1.84
N ARG A 103 -18.02 6.10 -3.05
CA ARG A 103 -19.23 6.92 -3.26
C ARG A 103 -20.49 6.16 -2.91
N ALA A 104 -20.63 4.91 -3.37
CA ALA A 104 -21.75 4.06 -3.01
C ALA A 104 -21.78 3.74 -1.50
N LEU A 105 -20.61 3.50 -0.90
CA LEU A 105 -20.47 3.23 0.53
C LEU A 105 -21.01 4.35 1.41
N PHE A 106 -20.64 5.59 1.11
CA PHE A 106 -21.02 6.72 1.95
C PHE A 106 -22.44 7.24 1.68
N LEU A 107 -22.99 7.02 0.47
CA LEU A 107 -24.36 7.41 0.14
C LEU A 107 -25.42 6.45 0.71
N LYS A 108 -25.08 5.16 0.88
CA LYS A 108 -26.03 4.10 1.25
C LYS A 108 -25.71 3.55 2.63
N SER A 109 -25.83 4.37 3.68
CA SER A 109 -25.48 3.96 5.06
C SER A 109 -26.28 2.74 5.58
N HIS A 110 -27.39 2.35 4.92
CA HIS A 110 -28.23 1.22 5.34
C HIS A 110 -28.67 0.25 4.22
N ALA A 111 -28.30 0.45 2.95
CA ALA A 111 -28.90 -0.31 1.84
C ALA A 111 -27.86 -1.04 0.98
N LEU A 112 -27.80 -2.35 1.21
CA LEU A 112 -27.16 -3.44 0.46
C LEU A 112 -25.83 -3.95 1.07
N PRO A 113 -25.71 -5.27 1.30
CA PRO A 113 -24.46 -5.87 1.71
C PRO A 113 -23.43 -5.74 0.58
N MET A 114 -22.38 -4.95 0.81
CA MET A 114 -21.21 -4.93 -0.06
C MET A 114 -20.21 -5.99 0.40
N GLU A 115 -19.67 -6.74 -0.57
CA GLU A 115 -18.76 -7.84 -0.28
C GLU A 115 -17.51 -7.34 0.47
N GLY A 116 -17.24 -7.96 1.63
CA GLY A 116 -16.10 -7.59 2.46
C GLY A 116 -16.25 -6.28 3.22
N VAL A 117 -17.45 -5.70 3.31
CA VAL A 117 -17.71 -4.48 4.09
C VAL A 117 -18.65 -4.78 5.25
N ARG A 118 -18.34 -4.25 6.43
CA ARG A 118 -19.24 -4.23 7.59
C ARG A 118 -19.36 -2.79 8.12
N HIS A 119 -20.58 -2.28 8.16
CA HIS A 119 -20.88 -1.02 8.84
C HIS A 119 -20.87 -1.26 10.35
N LEU A 120 -20.07 -0.51 11.10
CA LEU A 120 -19.98 -0.67 12.56
C LEU A 120 -20.83 0.37 13.27
N ARG A 121 -20.62 1.64 12.94
CA ARG A 121 -21.26 2.82 13.50
C ARG A 121 -21.36 3.87 12.41
N GLU A 122 -22.08 4.95 12.68
CA GLU A 122 -22.12 6.11 11.79
C GLU A 122 -20.69 6.51 11.41
N ASP A 123 -20.44 6.55 10.11
CA ASP A 123 -19.15 6.89 9.50
C ASP A 123 -17.95 5.99 9.86
N GLU A 124 -18.19 4.81 10.44
CA GLU A 124 -17.16 3.80 10.72
C GLU A 124 -17.42 2.50 9.95
N TYR A 125 -16.50 2.16 9.05
CA TYR A 125 -16.62 1.04 8.12
C TYR A 125 -15.44 0.08 8.27
N LEU A 126 -15.70 -1.21 8.49
CA LEU A 126 -14.70 -2.26 8.41
C LEU A 126 -14.66 -2.83 6.99
N ILE A 127 -13.48 -2.84 6.36
CA ILE A 127 -13.30 -3.26 4.97
C ILE A 127 -12.21 -4.31 4.87
N GLN A 128 -12.52 -5.42 4.21
CA GLN A 128 -11.54 -6.36 3.70
C GLN A 128 -10.98 -5.83 2.38
N VAL A 129 -9.66 -5.67 2.28
CA VAL A 129 -9.01 -5.03 1.13
C VAL A 129 -8.53 -6.06 0.12
N SER A 130 -8.10 -7.22 0.59
CA SER A 130 -7.56 -8.28 -0.25
C SER A 130 -7.65 -9.64 0.42
N SER A 131 -7.59 -10.71 -0.37
CA SER A 131 -7.34 -12.07 0.12
C SER A 131 -5.84 -12.39 0.26
N LEU A 132 -4.95 -11.51 -0.21
CA LEU A 132 -3.51 -11.71 -0.16
C LEU A 132 -2.94 -11.42 1.23
N ARG A 133 -2.05 -12.30 1.71
CA ARG A 133 -1.38 -12.17 3.01
C ARG A 133 -0.19 -11.21 3.00
N HIS A 134 0.45 -11.04 1.84
CA HIS A 134 1.59 -10.15 1.68
C HIS A 134 1.42 -9.28 0.42
N PRO A 135 1.62 -7.95 0.51
CA PRO A 135 1.84 -7.18 1.74
C PRO A 135 0.60 -7.17 2.66
N PRO A 136 0.70 -6.75 3.94
CA PRO A 136 -0.46 -6.64 4.84
C PRO A 136 -1.59 -5.81 4.24
N GLN A 137 -2.87 -6.10 4.55
CA GLN A 137 -3.98 -5.40 3.91
C GLN A 137 -4.02 -3.92 4.27
N ALA A 138 -3.67 -3.57 5.52
CA ALA A 138 -3.55 -2.18 5.92
C ALA A 138 -2.52 -1.42 5.06
N LEU A 139 -1.39 -2.05 4.73
CA LEU A 139 -0.36 -1.45 3.87
C LEU A 139 -0.83 -1.31 2.42
N GLN A 140 -1.54 -2.32 1.90
CA GLN A 140 -2.14 -2.23 0.56
C GLN A 140 -3.15 -1.08 0.48
N PHE A 141 -3.98 -0.91 1.51
CA PHE A 141 -4.95 0.17 1.58
C PHE A 141 -4.31 1.55 1.72
N GLN A 142 -3.26 1.63 2.53
CA GLN A 142 -2.43 2.83 2.62
C GLN A 142 -1.89 3.24 1.25
N TRP A 143 -1.30 2.30 0.48
CA TRP A 143 -0.82 2.58 -0.88
C TRP A 143 -1.94 3.02 -1.82
N PHE A 144 -3.12 2.40 -1.71
CA PHE A 144 -4.29 2.83 -2.47
C PHE A 144 -4.66 4.28 -2.16
N LEU A 145 -4.79 4.66 -0.89
CA LEU A 145 -5.10 6.04 -0.52
C LEU A 145 -4.03 7.02 -1.03
N GLU A 146 -2.75 6.72 -0.80
CA GLU A 146 -1.64 7.57 -1.23
C GLU A 146 -1.55 7.73 -2.76
N THR A 147 -2.05 6.76 -3.53
CA THR A 147 -2.02 6.79 -5.01
C THR A 147 -3.33 7.27 -5.64
N THR A 148 -4.40 7.45 -4.86
CA THR A 148 -5.73 7.86 -5.36
C THR A 148 -6.27 9.15 -4.77
N VAL A 149 -5.89 9.49 -3.54
CA VAL A 149 -6.34 10.68 -2.84
C VAL A 149 -5.16 11.64 -2.70
N PRO A 150 -5.23 12.85 -3.27
CA PRO A 150 -4.14 13.81 -3.17
C PRO A 150 -4.05 14.38 -1.75
N SER A 151 -3.00 14.04 -0.99
CA SER A 151 -2.67 14.69 0.29
C SER A 151 -1.26 14.33 0.80
N PRO A 152 -0.27 15.26 0.88
CA PRO A 152 -0.17 16.56 0.23
C PRO A 152 0.21 16.47 -1.27
N MET A 153 0.73 15.32 -1.71
CA MET A 153 0.99 15.00 -3.12
C MET A 153 0.59 13.56 -3.37
N LEU A 154 0.17 13.28 -4.60
CA LEU A 154 -0.19 11.93 -5.00
C LEU A 154 1.07 11.10 -5.18
N ARG A 155 1.16 9.96 -4.51
CA ARG A 155 2.29 9.04 -4.63
C ARG A 155 2.39 8.52 -6.07
N ASP A 156 3.61 8.47 -6.59
CA ASP A 156 3.90 7.87 -7.89
C ASP A 156 3.83 6.35 -7.83
N ILE A 157 3.39 5.77 -8.95
CA ILE A 157 3.37 4.32 -9.13
C ILE A 157 4.81 3.87 -9.38
N SER A 158 5.24 2.84 -8.66
CA SER A 158 6.50 2.12 -8.87
C SER A 158 6.23 0.66 -9.23
N ASP A 159 7.26 -0.08 -9.62
CA ASP A 159 7.12 -1.50 -9.96
C ASP A 159 6.54 -2.31 -8.79
N ASP A 160 7.00 -2.05 -7.57
CA ASP A 160 6.54 -2.74 -6.34
C ASP A 160 5.07 -2.46 -6.00
N LEU A 161 4.54 -1.31 -6.44
CA LEU A 161 3.18 -0.89 -6.15
C LEU A 161 2.19 -1.31 -7.23
N LEU A 162 2.66 -1.47 -8.48
CA LEU A 162 1.80 -1.57 -9.65
C LEU A 162 0.77 -2.69 -9.53
N GLU A 163 1.18 -3.90 -9.14
CA GLU A 163 0.26 -5.04 -9.00
C GLU A 163 -0.85 -4.75 -7.97
N THR A 164 -0.48 -4.17 -6.82
CA THR A 164 -1.45 -3.79 -5.79
C THR A 164 -2.39 -2.70 -6.30
N CYS A 165 -1.86 -1.69 -7.00
CA CYS A 165 -2.67 -0.61 -7.58
C CYS A 165 -3.64 -1.14 -8.64
N MET A 166 -3.20 -2.02 -9.55
CA MET A 166 -4.04 -2.63 -10.58
C MET A 166 -5.17 -3.48 -9.98
N ARG A 167 -4.89 -4.20 -8.90
CA ARG A 167 -5.93 -4.98 -8.19
C ARG A 167 -6.93 -4.08 -7.48
N LEU A 168 -6.43 -3.11 -6.71
CA LEU A 168 -7.28 -2.26 -5.88
C LEU A 168 -8.07 -1.25 -6.69
N CYS A 169 -7.56 -0.79 -7.84
CA CYS A 169 -8.34 0.08 -8.73
C CYS A 169 -9.58 -0.63 -9.27
N LYS A 170 -9.50 -1.93 -9.55
CA LYS A 170 -10.67 -2.74 -9.93
C LYS A 170 -11.58 -3.03 -8.74
N ARG A 171 -11.01 -3.47 -7.60
CA ARG A 171 -11.80 -3.77 -6.39
C ARG A 171 -12.61 -2.57 -5.91
N PHE A 172 -12.00 -1.39 -5.86
CA PHE A 172 -12.63 -0.17 -5.38
C PHE A 172 -13.14 0.71 -6.52
N ALA A 173 -13.26 0.21 -7.75
CA ALA A 173 -13.75 0.97 -8.90
C ALA A 173 -13.14 2.39 -9.02
N ALA A 174 -11.82 2.48 -8.84
CA ALA A 174 -11.06 3.73 -8.87
C ALA A 174 -10.48 3.97 -10.27
N ARG A 175 -11.29 4.53 -11.16
CA ARG A 175 -10.95 4.72 -12.59
C ARG A 175 -9.71 5.58 -12.80
N GLY A 176 -9.54 6.62 -11.97
CA GLY A 176 -8.34 7.47 -12.04
C GLY A 176 -7.05 6.69 -11.80
N LEU A 177 -7.06 5.74 -10.85
CA LEU A 177 -5.91 4.87 -10.59
C LEU A 177 -5.66 3.88 -11.73
N GLU A 178 -6.72 3.31 -12.30
CA GLU A 178 -6.63 2.42 -13.46
C GLU A 178 -5.94 3.12 -14.65
N MET A 179 -6.31 4.38 -14.92
CA MET A 179 -5.67 5.19 -15.97
C MET A 179 -4.20 5.47 -15.68
N ARG A 180 -3.85 5.76 -14.42
CA ARG A 180 -2.43 5.95 -14.02
C ARG A 180 -1.62 4.67 -14.18
N CYS A 181 -2.15 3.52 -13.78
CA CYS A 181 -1.51 2.22 -13.98
C CYS A 181 -1.31 1.91 -15.48
N THR A 182 -2.33 2.19 -16.30
CA THR A 182 -2.26 2.04 -17.76
C THR A 182 -1.13 2.88 -18.35
N LYS A 183 -1.04 4.16 -17.95
CA LYS A 183 0.03 5.07 -18.38
C LYS A 183 1.41 4.53 -17.97
N PHE A 184 1.56 4.14 -16.71
CA PHE A 184 2.82 3.60 -16.19
C PHE A 184 3.30 2.37 -16.98
N ILE A 185 2.39 1.42 -17.28
CA ILE A 185 2.75 0.23 -18.06
C ILE A 185 3.20 0.61 -19.46
N LYS A 186 2.42 1.45 -20.16
CA LYS A 186 2.76 1.89 -21.52
C LYS A 186 4.13 2.55 -21.62
N GLU A 187 4.47 3.38 -20.63
CA GLU A 187 5.73 4.12 -20.63
C GLU A 187 6.94 3.26 -20.26
N ARG A 188 6.75 2.15 -19.54
CA ARG A 188 7.86 1.38 -18.97
C ARG A 188 8.04 -0.01 -19.52
N VAL A 189 6.99 -0.65 -20.05
CA VAL A 189 6.99 -2.09 -20.40
C VAL A 189 8.10 -2.48 -21.36
N GLU A 190 8.48 -1.61 -22.30
CA GLU A 190 9.53 -1.89 -23.28
C GLU A 190 10.90 -2.16 -22.64
N SER A 191 11.18 -1.50 -21.52
CA SER A 191 12.42 -1.63 -20.72
C SER A 191 12.40 -2.82 -19.76
N LYS A 192 11.28 -3.54 -19.67
CA LYS A 192 11.08 -4.59 -18.68
C LYS A 192 11.42 -5.98 -19.22
N PRO A 193 11.80 -6.92 -18.34
CA PRO A 193 11.94 -8.32 -18.72
C PRO A 193 10.64 -8.88 -19.32
N PRO A 194 10.70 -9.70 -20.39
CA PRO A 194 9.52 -10.25 -21.03
C PRO A 194 8.59 -11.06 -20.11
N LEU A 195 9.13 -11.74 -19.10
CA LEU A 195 8.32 -12.44 -18.09
C LEU A 195 7.49 -11.47 -17.23
N MET A 196 8.01 -10.28 -16.92
CA MET A 196 7.24 -9.28 -16.18
C MET A 196 6.13 -8.68 -17.05
N ALA A 197 6.42 -8.41 -18.33
CA ALA A 197 5.40 -8.02 -19.29
C ALA A 197 4.31 -9.09 -19.45
N LEU A 198 4.67 -10.38 -19.39
CA LEU A 198 3.72 -11.50 -19.40
C LEU A 198 2.82 -11.50 -18.15
N CYS A 199 3.36 -11.22 -16.97
CA CYS A 199 2.57 -11.06 -15.75
C CYS A 199 1.55 -9.93 -15.87
N TRP A 200 1.97 -8.77 -16.39
CA TRP A 200 1.08 -7.62 -16.60
C TRP A 200 0.02 -7.91 -17.67
N LEU A 201 0.39 -8.60 -18.75
CA LEU A 201 -0.55 -9.02 -19.79
C LEU A 201 -1.58 -10.02 -19.26
N ASN A 202 -1.17 -11.03 -18.51
CA ASN A 202 -2.06 -11.98 -17.84
C ASN A 202 -3.06 -11.27 -16.93
N TRP A 203 -2.58 -10.32 -16.12
CA TRP A 203 -3.44 -9.52 -15.26
C TRP A 203 -4.47 -8.74 -16.08
N SER A 204 -4.04 -8.15 -17.20
CA SER A 204 -4.92 -7.37 -18.06
C SER A 204 -6.07 -8.18 -18.66
N PHE A 205 -5.83 -9.47 -18.95
CA PHE A 205 -6.88 -10.38 -19.39
C PHE A 205 -7.81 -10.79 -18.25
N LYS A 206 -7.26 -11.24 -17.12
CA LYS A 206 -8.04 -11.75 -15.97
C LYS A 206 -9.00 -10.71 -15.38
N HIS A 207 -8.61 -9.43 -15.43
CA HIS A 207 -9.36 -8.36 -14.78
C HIS A 207 -9.94 -7.34 -15.75
N HIS A 208 -9.99 -7.66 -17.06
CA HIS A 208 -10.52 -6.76 -18.10
C HIS A 208 -9.95 -5.34 -17.98
N PHE A 209 -8.62 -5.26 -17.91
CA PHE A 209 -7.91 -4.00 -17.89
C PHE A 209 -7.91 -3.38 -19.29
N HIS A 210 -7.63 -2.07 -19.37
CA HIS A 210 -7.72 -1.33 -20.63
C HIS A 210 -6.92 -2.00 -21.77
N ARG A 211 -7.53 -2.14 -22.96
CA ARG A 211 -6.96 -2.83 -24.13
C ARG A 211 -5.57 -2.33 -24.51
N SER A 212 -5.31 -1.03 -24.35
CA SER A 212 -3.99 -0.43 -24.62
C SER A 212 -2.86 -1.02 -23.77
N VAL A 213 -3.15 -1.61 -22.60
CA VAL A 213 -2.15 -2.37 -21.82
C VAL A 213 -1.78 -3.67 -22.52
N GLN A 214 -2.77 -4.37 -23.07
CA GLN A 214 -2.53 -5.62 -23.82
C GLN A 214 -1.65 -5.33 -25.04
N GLU A 215 -2.00 -4.30 -25.80
CA GLU A 215 -1.27 -3.87 -26.99
C GLU A 215 0.17 -3.45 -26.67
N ALA A 216 0.40 -2.78 -25.54
CA ALA A 216 1.75 -2.39 -25.12
C ALA A 216 2.60 -3.58 -24.64
N CYS A 217 2.00 -4.56 -23.95
CA CYS A 217 2.73 -5.71 -23.42
C CYS A 217 3.07 -6.75 -24.50
N LEU A 218 2.20 -6.97 -25.49
CA LEU A 218 2.33 -8.04 -26.49
C LEU A 218 3.69 -8.04 -27.23
N PRO A 219 4.22 -6.91 -27.73
CA PRO A 219 5.52 -6.88 -28.40
C PRO A 219 6.68 -7.31 -27.50
N VAL A 220 6.58 -7.01 -26.20
CA VAL A 220 7.62 -7.38 -25.23
C VAL A 220 7.52 -8.86 -24.87
N VAL A 221 6.29 -9.37 -24.68
CA VAL A 221 6.03 -10.81 -24.45
C VAL A 221 6.47 -11.66 -25.62
N ALA A 222 6.30 -11.17 -26.86
CA ALA A 222 6.75 -11.85 -28.07
C ALA A 222 8.28 -12.09 -28.12
N ARG A 223 9.07 -11.42 -27.28
CA ARG A 223 10.51 -11.65 -27.13
C ARG A 223 10.86 -12.92 -26.35
N LEU A 224 9.91 -13.52 -25.61
CA LEU A 224 10.12 -14.81 -24.93
C LEU A 224 10.48 -15.92 -25.92
N SER A 225 11.27 -16.91 -25.50
CA SER A 225 11.51 -18.11 -26.30
C SER A 225 10.23 -18.95 -26.42
N LEU A 226 10.18 -19.85 -27.42
CA LEU A 226 9.06 -20.80 -27.54
C LEU A 226 8.91 -21.67 -26.29
N LEU A 227 10.04 -22.12 -25.72
CA LEU A 227 10.06 -22.92 -24.50
C LEU A 227 9.46 -22.15 -23.31
N GLU A 228 9.83 -20.88 -23.15
CA GLU A 228 9.31 -20.04 -22.06
C GLU A 228 7.83 -19.69 -22.25
N LEU A 229 7.38 -19.52 -23.50
CA LEU A 229 5.95 -19.34 -23.79
C LEU A 229 5.15 -20.60 -23.45
N GLU A 230 5.61 -21.79 -23.86
CA GLU A 230 4.92 -23.05 -23.56
C GLU A 230 4.87 -23.31 -22.05
N LYS A 231 5.98 -23.09 -21.35
CA LYS A 231 6.08 -23.22 -19.88
C LYS A 231 5.06 -22.35 -19.14
N HIS A 232 4.70 -21.20 -19.71
CA HIS A 232 3.77 -20.24 -19.11
C HIS A 232 2.46 -20.09 -19.88
N ARG A 233 2.08 -21.09 -20.70
CA ARG A 233 0.90 -21.08 -21.57
C ARG A 233 -0.38 -20.66 -20.84
N GLN A 234 -0.58 -21.15 -19.62
CA GLN A 234 -1.75 -20.86 -18.77
C GLN A 234 -1.92 -19.38 -18.38
N MET A 235 -0.92 -18.54 -18.64
CA MET A 235 -0.98 -17.09 -18.39
C MET A 235 -1.62 -16.32 -19.55
N LEU A 236 -1.91 -16.98 -20.68
CA LEU A 236 -2.45 -16.35 -21.88
C LEU A 236 -3.75 -17.03 -22.31
N PRO A 237 -4.70 -16.29 -22.90
CA PRO A 237 -5.78 -16.87 -23.67
C PRO A 237 -5.21 -17.68 -24.85
N GLU A 238 -5.84 -18.80 -25.16
CA GLU A 238 -5.40 -19.72 -26.22
C GLU A 238 -5.23 -19.00 -27.58
N ALA A 239 -6.15 -18.11 -27.95
CA ALA A 239 -6.06 -17.33 -29.18
C ALA A 239 -4.79 -16.46 -29.23
N VAL A 240 -4.46 -15.79 -28.12
CA VAL A 240 -3.27 -14.93 -28.01
C VAL A 240 -1.99 -15.78 -28.07
N PHE A 241 -2.01 -16.94 -27.42
CA PHE A 241 -0.90 -17.88 -27.48
C PHE A 241 -0.65 -18.38 -28.91
N ALA A 242 -1.71 -18.78 -29.63
CA ALA A 242 -1.64 -19.20 -31.02
C ALA A 242 -1.09 -18.09 -31.93
N ASP A 243 -1.51 -16.84 -31.73
CA ASP A 243 -1.01 -15.69 -32.49
C ASP A 243 0.49 -15.46 -32.27
N LEU A 244 0.97 -15.59 -31.03
CA LEU A 244 2.40 -15.50 -30.70
C LEU A 244 3.20 -16.61 -31.38
N LEU A 245 2.69 -17.83 -31.41
CA LEU A 245 3.32 -18.95 -32.12
C LEU A 245 3.36 -18.71 -33.64
N ALA A 246 2.23 -18.29 -34.23
CA ALA A 246 2.13 -18.00 -35.65
C ALA A 246 3.12 -16.89 -36.06
N MET A 247 3.22 -15.83 -35.26
CA MET A 247 4.19 -14.76 -35.49
C MET A 247 5.63 -15.29 -35.47
N LYS A 248 6.00 -16.12 -34.48
CA LYS A 248 7.34 -16.70 -34.40
C LYS A 248 7.66 -17.61 -35.59
N LEU A 249 6.70 -18.43 -36.03
CA LEU A 249 6.85 -19.27 -37.21
C LEU A 249 7.08 -18.42 -38.47
N ARG A 250 6.31 -17.34 -38.66
CA ARG A 250 6.50 -16.40 -39.79
C ARG A 250 7.90 -15.79 -39.76
N THR A 251 8.37 -15.33 -38.60
CA THR A 251 9.71 -14.74 -38.45
C THR A 251 10.81 -15.77 -38.75
N ALA A 252 10.67 -17.01 -38.27
CA ALA A 252 11.63 -18.07 -38.56
C ALA A 252 11.70 -18.38 -40.06
N TYR A 253 10.54 -18.49 -40.72
CA TYR A 253 10.46 -18.76 -42.15
C TYR A 253 11.09 -17.63 -42.99
N GLN A 254 10.81 -16.37 -42.65
CA GLN A 254 11.41 -15.20 -43.29
C GLN A 254 12.95 -15.18 -43.14
N GLN A 255 13.48 -15.54 -41.98
CA GLN A 255 14.93 -15.61 -41.77
C GLN A 255 15.60 -16.70 -42.61
N VAL A 256 14.96 -17.86 -42.75
CA VAL A 256 15.47 -18.95 -43.61
C VAL A 256 15.42 -18.54 -45.08
N PHE A 257 14.31 -17.96 -45.53
CA PHE A 257 14.16 -17.46 -46.89
C PHE A 257 15.23 -16.42 -47.25
N ASN A 258 15.42 -15.40 -46.40
CA ASN A 258 16.43 -14.35 -46.64
C ASN A 258 17.87 -14.88 -46.64
N LYS A 259 18.18 -15.86 -45.77
CA LYS A 259 19.51 -16.51 -45.75
C LYS A 259 19.79 -17.31 -47.03
N ASN A 260 18.76 -17.88 -47.64
CA ASN A 260 18.90 -18.68 -48.85
C ASN A 260 18.94 -17.82 -50.12
N CYS A 261 18.28 -16.65 -50.14
CA CYS A 261 18.32 -15.72 -51.27
C CYS A 261 19.55 -14.78 -51.26
N GLY A 262 20.18 -14.53 -50.10
CA GLY A 262 21.38 -13.69 -50.00
C GLY A 262 22.72 -14.39 -50.28
N LYS A 263 22.70 -15.63 -50.79
CA LYS A 263 23.88 -16.45 -51.13
C LYS A 263 24.00 -16.76 -52.63
N SER A 264 23.25 -16.05 -53.48
CA SER A 264 23.29 -16.18 -54.94
C SER A 264 23.94 -14.98 -55.59
#